data_AF-A0A3D1LFA0-F1
#
_entry.id   AF-A0A3D1LFA0-F1
#
_cell.length_a   1.000
_cell.length_b   1.000
_cell.length_c   1.000
_cell.angle_alpha   90.00
_cell.angle_beta   90.00
_cell.angle_gamma   90.00
#
_symmetry.space_group_name_H-M   'P 1'
#
loop_
_entity.id
_entity.type
_entity.pdbx_description
1 polymer ?
#
loop_
_entity_poly.entity_id
_entity_poly.type
_entity_poly.pdbx_seq_one_letter_code
_entity_poly.pdbx_strand_id
1 'polypeptide(L)' 'APEDYSVYDILCLTEGTLAPVACLEAGQNCENSAACSTYPLWRGLDETVRNYLAGFTLVDVLHMKK' A
#
# COMPACT_ATOMS: atom_id res chain seq x y z
N ALA A 1 4.61 20.14 4.99
CA ALA A 1 4.17 20.16 6.40
C ALA A 1 3.47 18.81 6.71
N PRO A 2 3.08 18.47 7.96
CA PRO A 2 2.50 17.15 8.28
C PRO A 2 1.33 16.72 7.37
N GLU A 3 0.56 17.66 6.84
CA GLU A 3 -0.52 17.47 5.87
C GLU A 3 -0.07 16.98 4.48
N ASP A 4 1.21 17.13 4.12
CA ASP A 4 1.73 16.70 2.81
C ASP A 4 2.19 15.24 2.80
N TYR A 5 2.20 14.56 3.95
CA TYR A 5 2.68 13.19 4.07
C TYR A 5 1.50 12.23 4.29
N SER A 6 1.26 11.35 3.31
CA SER A 6 0.27 10.29 3.48
C SER A 6 0.79 9.21 4.44
N VAL A 7 -0.14 8.55 5.16
CA VAL A 7 0.21 7.43 6.02
C VAL A 7 0.79 6.28 5.20
N TYR A 8 0.29 6.06 3.99
CA TYR A 8 0.82 5.04 3.08
C TYR A 8 2.31 5.25 2.78
N ASP A 9 2.71 6.48 2.41
CA ASP A 9 4.10 6.77 2.06
C ASP A 9 5.04 6.62 3.27
N ILE A 10 4.59 7.04 4.45
CA ILE A 10 5.35 6.89 5.70
C ILE A 10 5.60 5.40 5.97
N LEU A 11 4.55 4.59 5.93
CA LEU A 11 4.66 3.14 6.17
C LEU A 11 5.53 2.48 5.12
N CYS A 12 5.42 2.88 3.85
CA CYS A 12 6.30 2.35 2.80
C CYS A 12 7.78 2.68 3.04
N LEU A 13 8.08 3.87 3.56
CA LEU A 13 9.45 4.28 3.89
C LEU A 13 10.02 3.52 5.11
N THR A 14 9.19 3.24 6.11
CA THR A 14 9.64 2.66 7.38
C THR A 14 9.57 1.13 7.44
N GLU A 15 8.59 0.53 6.76
CA GLU A 15 8.34 -0.92 6.78
C GLU A 15 8.75 -1.61 5.46
N GLY A 16 8.99 -0.82 4.41
CA GLY A 16 9.26 -1.32 3.07
C GLY A 16 7.97 -1.49 2.27
N THR A 17 7.95 -2.48 1.37
CA THR A 17 6.77 -2.72 0.53
C THR A 17 5.56 -3.16 1.35
N LEU A 18 4.40 -2.53 1.11
CA LEU A 18 3.11 -2.97 1.63
C LEU A 18 2.37 -3.93 0.68
N ALA A 19 3.03 -4.36 -0.40
CA ALA A 19 2.45 -5.31 -1.33
C ALA A 19 2.08 -6.61 -0.60
N PRO A 20 0.85 -7.12 -0.75
CA PRO A 20 0.39 -8.29 -0.01
C PRO A 20 1.09 -9.59 -0.47
N VAL A 21 1.70 -9.56 -1.65
CA VAL A 21 2.49 -10.67 -2.21
C VAL A 21 3.66 -10.09 -3.02
N ALA A 22 4.77 -10.84 -3.08
CA ALA A 22 5.98 -10.45 -3.82
C ALA A 22 5.71 -10.13 -5.31
N CYS A 23 4.67 -10.73 -5.89
CA CYS A 23 4.29 -10.51 -7.29
C CYS A 23 3.80 -9.08 -7.61
N LEU A 24 3.50 -8.28 -6.59
CA LEU A 24 3.00 -6.90 -6.70
C LEU A 24 4.00 -5.86 -6.20
N GLU A 25 5.18 -6.29 -5.73
CA GLU A 25 6.22 -5.35 -5.32
C GLU A 25 6.73 -4.53 -6.51
N ALA A 26 6.99 -3.24 -6.27
CA ALA A 26 7.51 -2.36 -7.31
C ALA A 26 8.87 -2.87 -7.83
N GLY A 27 9.01 -2.97 -9.16
CA GLY A 27 10.22 -3.50 -9.80
C GLY A 27 10.25 -5.03 -9.92
N GLN A 28 9.27 -5.75 -9.39
CA GLN A 28 9.10 -7.18 -9.64
C GLN A 28 8.25 -7.41 -10.89
N ASN A 29 8.72 -8.29 -11.78
CA ASN A 29 7.93 -8.85 -12.88
C ASN A 29 7.66 -10.32 -12.59
N CYS A 30 6.46 -10.63 -12.10
CA CYS A 30 6.06 -12.02 -11.93
C CYS A 30 5.74 -12.64 -13.31
N GLU A 31 6.64 -13.51 -13.78
CA GLU A 31 6.50 -14.24 -15.05
C GLU A 31 5.20 -15.05 -15.12
N ASN A 32 4.70 -15.50 -13.96
CA ASN A 32 3.51 -16.34 -13.87
C ASN A 32 2.23 -15.55 -13.56
N SER A 33 2.27 -14.21 -13.57
CA SER A 33 1.12 -13.36 -13.23
C SER A 33 -0.09 -13.63 -14.12
N ALA A 34 0.12 -13.89 -15.42
CA ALA A 34 -0.94 -14.18 -16.38
C ALA A 34 -1.65 -15.53 -16.13
N ALA A 35 -0.94 -16.52 -15.56
CA ALA A 35 -1.50 -17.83 -15.23
C ALA A 35 -1.93 -17.97 -13.76
N CYS A 36 -1.70 -16.94 -12.94
CA CYS A 36 -2.03 -16.95 -11.54
C CYS A 36 -3.50 -16.58 -11.31
N SER A 37 -4.37 -17.57 -11.09
CA SER A 37 -5.81 -17.37 -10.90
C SER A 37 -6.18 -16.45 -9.74
N THR A 38 -5.31 -16.34 -8.73
CA THR A 38 -5.52 -15.48 -7.55
C THR A 38 -4.89 -14.10 -7.69
N TYR A 39 -4.17 -13.81 -8.79
CA TYR A 39 -3.56 -12.51 -9.01
C TYR A 39 -4.55 -11.33 -8.93
N PRO A 40 -5.78 -11.42 -9.50
CA PRO A 40 -6.78 -10.35 -9.36
C PRO A 40 -7.21 -10.10 -7.91
N LEU A 41 -7.27 -11.15 -7.08
CA LEU A 41 -7.59 -11.01 -5.65
C LEU A 41 -6.51 -10.18 -4.93
N TRP A 42 -5.24 -10.53 -5.15
CA TRP A 42 -4.12 -9.82 -4.53
C TRP A 42 -3.98 -8.38 -5.03
N ARG A 43 -4.22 -8.15 -6.33
CA ARG A 43 -4.28 -6.81 -6.93
C ARG A 43 -5.33 -5.94 -6.24
N GLY A 44 -6.55 -6.46 -6.07
CA GLY A 44 -7.63 -5.74 -5.40
C GLY A 44 -7.30 -5.42 -3.94
N LEU A 45 -6.62 -6.34 -3.24
CA LEU A 45 -6.17 -6.10 -1.87
C LEU A 45 -5.09 -5.00 -1.80
N ASP A 46 -4.08 -5.04 -2.68
CA ASP A 46 -3.04 -4.01 -2.75
C ASP A 46 -3.64 -2.62 -2.98
N GLU A 47 -4.54 -2.50 -3.96
CA GLU A 47 -5.23 -1.25 -4.28
C GLU A 47 -6.09 -0.77 -3.10
N THR A 48 -6.77 -1.68 -2.42
CA THR A 48 -7.61 -1.35 -1.25
C THR A 48 -6.75 -0.83 -0.10
N VAL A 49 -5.66 -1.51 0.23
CA VAL A 49 -4.73 -1.09 1.30
C VAL A 49 -4.12 0.27 0.97
N ARG A 50 -3.63 0.44 -0.27
CA ARG A 50 -3.05 1.70 -0.75
C ARG A 50 -4.05 2.85 -0.63
N ASN A 51 -5.25 2.67 -1.19
CA ASN A 51 -6.26 3.73 -1.21
C ASN A 51 -6.75 4.09 0.20
N TYR A 52 -6.91 3.08 1.07
CA TYR A 52 -7.30 3.31 2.44
C TYR A 52 -6.25 4.14 3.19
N LEU A 53 -4.98 3.71 3.16
CA LEU A 53 -3.91 4.38 3.90
C LEU A 53 -3.53 5.74 3.29
N ALA A 54 -3.60 5.89 1.96
CA ALA A 54 -3.34 7.16 1.29
C ALA A 54 -4.46 8.19 1.55
N GLY A 55 -5.62 7.76 2.04
CA GLY A 55 -6.71 8.64 2.47
C GLY A 55 -6.47 9.37 3.79
N PHE A 56 -5.35 9.08 4.48
CA PHE A 56 -4.97 9.73 5.72
C PHE A 56 -3.60 10.39 5.58
N THR A 57 -3.44 11.52 6.26
CA THR A 57 -2.17 12.25 6.37
C THR A 57 -1.60 12.17 7.78
N LEU A 58 -0.34 12.57 7.97
CA LEU A 58 0.26 12.64 9.30
C LEU A 58 -0.50 13.60 10.23
N VAL A 59 -1.06 14.70 9.70
CA VAL A 59 -1.88 15.61 10.52
C VAL A 59 -3.19 14.97 10.98
N ASP A 60 -3.82 14.12 10.16
CA ASP A 60 -5.03 13.40 10.57
C ASP A 60 -4.74 12.48 11.75
N VAL A 61 -3.62 11.75 11.68
CA VAL A 61 -3.18 10.84 12.77
C VAL A 61 -2.92 11.61 14.06
N LEU A 62 -2.29 12.78 13.99
CA LEU A 62 -2.06 13.64 15.17
C LEU A 62 -3.37 14.12 15.83
N HIS A 63 -4.46 14.20 15.06
CA HIS A 63 -5.77 14.62 15.54
C HIS A 63 -6.73 13.46 15.89
N MET A 64 -6.34 12.20 15.69
CA MET A 64 -7.13 11.04 16.09
C MET A 64 -7.30 11.00 17.63
N LYS A 65 -8.55 10.94 18.10
CA LYS A 65 -8.85 10.82 19.53
C LYS A 65 -8.54 9.41 20.03
N LYS A 66 -7.95 9.33 21.23
CA LYS A 66 -7.74 8.09 21.97
C LYS A 66 -9.04 7.55 22.55
#